data_AF-A0A7S4W3I0-F1
#
_entry.id   AF-A0A7S4W3I0-F1
#
_cell.length_a   1.000
_cell.length_b   1.000
_cell.length_c   1.000
_cell.angle_alpha   90.00
_cell.angle_beta   90.00
_cell.angle_gamma   90.00
#
_symmetry.space_group_name_H-M   'P 1'
#
loop_
_entity.id
_entity.type
_entity.pdbx_description
1 polymer ?
#
loop_
_entity_poly.entity_id
_entity_poly.type
_entity_poly.pdbx_seq_one_letter_code
_entity_poly.pdbx_strand_id
1 'polypeptide(L)'
;QACLLLKSSSVRTGPATAGHCMPEYHPGTTIEIPDGVPESGFRCAIPNPKRYMKENAQTLEMVCEASYKGDFDKLEELLATGDENTLFNGDLNEHCSSVTALHMAAMTGQTECVELLLKAGADPHMRENVPYGRDPEDGKTALIYAKDHGWDDCAEILAQAERDTPYAWYIPFGPKNNARQYNSWQFSTRPAKGFFSARPGAAEKCGFDPMKYGTGPLVEEVEPESFELPELARGAGGPPLPVGLLFPGQGSQYVKMLSIVKEMPAVQEMLETAKAVLGFDIVKLCTEGPEAKLEETKNCQPAMFIAGMAGIEKLRLEREEAVTRCQVVAGLSLGEYTALCAAGVFSFEDGLKLVKLRGEAMQEAAAVTKQAMVSIAGLEKPKLMELCEAAAKKEGGKATCQIANELFPKGFSCAGTEKSILTLKELADKAGALQAKVLKTSGGFHTPLMKPAQDKLGKALDAMLPNMKPPRTTVYMNTTGGPIKPGTSPKEIIELMKKQLTSPVLWEPSVRG
;
A
#
# COMPACT_ATOMS: atom_id res chain seq x y z
N GLN A 1 -49.77 3.68 35.62
CA GLN A 1 -50.28 5.05 35.77
C GLN A 1 -49.44 5.69 36.87
N ALA A 2 -48.46 6.51 36.51
CA ALA A 2 -48.61 7.97 36.40
C ALA A 2 -48.67 8.56 37.83
N CYS A 3 -47.94 9.60 38.21
CA CYS A 3 -47.27 10.65 37.46
C CYS A 3 -46.60 11.60 38.48
N LEU A 4 -45.75 12.53 38.00
CA LEU A 4 -45.46 13.87 38.56
C LEU A 4 -44.56 13.91 39.82
N LEU A 5 -43.64 14.85 40.07
CA LEU A 5 -43.01 16.03 39.43
C LEU A 5 -41.83 16.36 40.39
N LEU A 6 -40.67 16.92 40.01
CA LEU A 6 -40.44 18.36 39.77
C LEU A 6 -38.96 18.62 39.35
N LYS A 7 -38.81 19.28 38.19
CA LYS A 7 -37.93 20.43 37.84
C LYS A 7 -36.42 20.44 38.16
N SER A 8 -35.58 20.47 37.13
CA SER A 8 -34.90 21.70 36.64
C SER A 8 -34.11 21.44 35.33
N SER A 9 -34.02 22.48 34.50
CA SER A 9 -33.38 22.64 33.18
C SER A 9 -32.29 21.65 32.74
N SER A 10 -32.48 20.97 31.60
CA SER A 10 -31.37 20.48 30.76
C SER A 10 -31.71 20.48 29.27
N VAL A 11 -30.81 21.08 28.50
CA VAL A 11 -30.81 21.20 27.04
C VAL A 11 -30.53 19.84 26.42
N ARG A 12 -31.22 19.51 25.32
CA ARG A 12 -30.93 18.32 24.51
C ARG A 12 -29.59 18.50 23.79
N THR A 13 -28.57 17.76 24.21
CA THR A 13 -27.35 17.51 23.44
C THR A 13 -27.26 16.01 23.13
N GLY A 14 -27.10 15.67 21.85
CA GLY A 14 -26.85 14.30 21.40
C GLY A 14 -25.49 13.77 21.88
N PRO A 15 -25.28 12.44 21.90
CA PRO A 15 -24.07 11.85 22.44
C PRO A 15 -22.85 12.16 21.55
N ALA A 16 -21.83 12.73 22.18
CA ALA A 16 -20.54 13.06 21.62
C ALA A 16 -19.86 11.86 20.96
N THR A 17 -19.64 11.94 19.65
CA THR A 17 -18.62 11.15 18.97
C THR A 17 -17.25 11.77 19.25
N ALA A 18 -16.33 10.94 19.73
CA ALA A 18 -14.96 11.31 20.05
C ALA A 18 -14.32 12.14 18.93
N GLY A 19 -14.02 13.40 19.25
CA GLY A 19 -13.20 14.27 18.43
C GLY A 19 -11.80 13.66 18.30
N HIS A 20 -11.36 13.49 17.06
CA HIS A 20 -9.93 13.50 16.79
C HIS A 20 -9.48 14.95 16.94
N CYS A 21 -8.62 15.21 17.93
CA CYS A 21 -7.89 16.46 18.04
C CYS A 21 -7.11 16.67 16.73
N MET A 22 -7.58 17.61 15.91
CA MET A 22 -6.70 18.37 15.03
C MET A 22 -5.73 19.15 15.93
N PRO A 23 -4.45 19.30 15.58
CA PRO A 23 -3.64 20.33 16.21
C PRO A 23 -4.31 21.67 15.88
N GLU A 24 -4.79 22.37 16.91
CA GLU A 24 -5.22 23.75 16.78
C GLU A 24 -4.04 24.57 16.24
N TYR A 25 -4.23 25.21 15.09
CA TYR A 25 -3.38 26.33 14.69
C TYR A 25 -3.69 27.47 15.67
N HIS A 26 -2.83 27.67 16.66
CA HIS A 26 -2.97 28.82 17.55
C HIS A 26 -2.69 30.12 16.76
N PRO A 27 -3.64 31.06 16.68
CA PRO A 27 -3.38 32.37 16.10
C PRO A 27 -2.46 33.13 17.06
N GLY A 28 -1.15 33.12 16.78
CA GLY A 28 -0.15 33.78 17.61
C GLY A 28 1.23 33.12 17.65
N THR A 29 1.44 31.95 17.03
CA THR A 29 2.77 31.35 16.96
C THR A 29 3.60 32.01 15.86
N THR A 30 4.36 33.04 16.22
CA THR A 30 5.41 33.58 15.35
C THR A 30 6.52 32.54 15.26
N ILE A 31 6.71 31.93 14.09
CA ILE A 31 7.88 31.09 13.82
C ILE A 31 9.06 32.05 13.64
N GLU A 32 10.07 31.96 14.51
CA GLU A 32 11.31 32.73 14.33
C GLU A 32 12.00 32.25 13.04
N ILE A 33 12.11 33.17 12.08
CA ILE A 33 12.81 32.95 10.82
C ILE A 33 14.32 33.06 11.11
N PRO A 34 15.17 32.10 10.68
CA PRO A 34 16.60 32.19 10.88
C PRO A 34 17.18 33.48 10.27
N ASP A 35 18.12 34.12 10.96
CA ASP A 35 18.77 35.34 10.48
C ASP A 35 19.39 35.14 9.09
N GLY A 36 19.05 36.03 8.15
CA GLY A 36 19.55 36.02 6.77
C GLY A 36 18.52 35.61 5.71
N VAL A 37 17.30 35.23 6.09
CA VAL A 37 16.23 34.98 5.11
C VAL A 37 15.45 36.29 4.84
N PRO A 38 15.39 36.78 3.59
CA PRO A 38 14.72 38.05 3.29
C PRO A 38 13.25 38.01 3.69
N GLU A 39 12.77 39.06 4.39
CA GLU A 39 11.38 39.20 4.88
C GLU A 39 10.33 39.11 3.75
N SER A 40 10.72 39.31 2.49
CA SER A 40 9.87 39.18 1.31
C SER A 40 9.87 37.78 0.67
N GLY A 41 10.56 36.79 1.25
CA GLY A 41 11.03 35.58 0.55
C GLY A 41 10.22 34.30 0.74
N PHE A 42 9.09 34.30 1.45
CA PHE A 42 8.24 33.10 1.55
C PHE A 42 6.81 33.42 1.14
N ARG A 43 6.50 33.19 -0.13
CA ARG A 43 5.13 32.96 -0.57
C ARG A 43 4.94 31.47 -0.77
N CYS A 44 5.01 30.69 0.31
CA CYS A 44 4.27 29.44 0.34
C CYS A 44 2.82 29.86 0.05
N ALA A 45 2.21 29.38 -1.03
CA ALA A 45 0.89 29.82 -1.48
C ALA A 45 -0.04 29.82 -0.25
N ILE A 46 -0.38 31.01 0.25
CA ILE A 46 -1.11 31.16 1.50
C ILE A 46 -2.39 30.34 1.30
N PRO A 47 -2.67 29.32 2.14
CA PRO A 47 -3.91 28.58 2.06
C PRO A 47 -5.03 29.61 2.12
N ASN A 48 -5.76 29.80 1.02
CA ASN A 48 -6.74 30.87 0.96
C ASN A 48 -7.82 30.54 2.02
N PRO A 49 -7.96 31.34 3.09
CA PRO A 49 -8.80 30.96 4.23
C PRO A 49 -10.29 30.88 3.89
N LYS A 50 -10.72 31.58 2.81
CA LYS A 50 -12.08 31.47 2.25
C LYS A 50 -12.34 30.11 1.56
N ARG A 51 -11.25 29.37 1.33
CA ARG A 51 -11.09 28.03 0.74
C ARG A 51 -11.87 26.89 1.42
N TYR A 52 -11.80 26.84 2.76
CA TYR A 52 -12.10 25.66 3.59
C TYR A 52 -13.58 25.50 3.99
N MET A 53 -14.47 25.50 3.00
CA MET A 53 -15.89 25.17 3.19
C MET A 53 -16.13 23.66 3.04
N LYS A 54 -16.95 23.08 3.91
CA LYS A 54 -17.18 21.63 4.05
C LYS A 54 -17.92 20.98 2.85
N GLU A 55 -18.43 21.81 1.94
CA GLU A 55 -19.29 21.43 0.81
C GLU A 55 -18.60 21.56 -0.55
N ASN A 56 -17.32 21.94 -0.57
CA ASN A 56 -16.60 22.15 -1.82
C ASN A 56 -16.19 20.81 -2.44
N ALA A 57 -16.69 20.54 -3.65
CA ALA A 57 -16.60 19.23 -4.30
C ALA A 57 -15.40 19.08 -5.26
N GLN A 58 -14.62 20.14 -5.49
CA GLN A 58 -13.52 20.14 -6.45
C GLN A 58 -12.25 19.53 -5.85
N THR A 59 -11.59 18.67 -6.61
CA THR A 59 -10.42 17.92 -6.13
C THR A 59 -9.14 18.28 -6.91
N LEU A 60 -7.99 17.91 -6.35
CA LEU A 60 -6.69 18.12 -7.01
C LEU A 60 -6.62 17.37 -8.34
N GLU A 61 -7.28 16.21 -8.43
CA GLU A 61 -7.41 15.42 -9.65
C GLU A 61 -8.07 16.23 -10.77
N MET A 62 -9.07 17.05 -10.47
CA MET A 62 -9.77 17.85 -11.48
C MET A 62 -8.89 18.98 -12.04
N VAL A 63 -8.08 19.61 -11.17
CA VAL A 63 -7.08 20.60 -11.60
C VAL A 63 -6.02 19.94 -12.48
N CYS A 64 -5.48 18.81 -12.04
CA CYS A 64 -4.50 18.03 -12.78
C CYS A 64 -5.03 17.55 -14.15
N GLU A 65 -6.28 17.09 -14.19
CA GLU A 65 -6.92 16.66 -15.43
C GLU A 65 -7.11 17.82 -16.41
N ALA A 66 -7.58 18.98 -15.94
CA ALA A 66 -7.72 20.18 -16.77
C ALA A 66 -6.34 20.66 -17.31
N SER A 67 -5.32 20.66 -16.45
CA SER A 67 -3.94 21.01 -16.84
C SER A 67 -3.34 20.03 -17.86
N TYR A 68 -3.61 18.73 -17.73
CA TYR A 68 -3.14 17.72 -18.69
C TYR A 68 -3.86 17.82 -20.04
N LYS A 69 -5.16 18.09 -20.04
CA LYS A 69 -5.97 18.21 -21.26
C LYS A 69 -5.81 19.54 -21.97
N GLY A 70 -5.22 20.55 -21.33
CA GLY A 70 -5.17 21.91 -21.84
C GLY A 70 -6.52 22.63 -21.76
N ASP A 71 -7.41 22.22 -20.86
CA ASP A 71 -8.72 22.84 -20.67
C ASP A 71 -8.56 24.13 -19.86
N PHE A 72 -8.14 25.19 -20.55
CA PHE A 72 -7.84 26.49 -19.94
C PHE A 72 -9.05 27.09 -19.23
N ASP A 73 -10.23 27.07 -19.87
CA ASP A 73 -11.46 27.64 -19.30
C ASP A 73 -11.82 26.94 -18.00
N LYS A 74 -11.72 25.60 -17.95
CA LYS A 74 -11.99 24.84 -16.74
C LYS A 74 -10.94 25.09 -15.66
N LEU A 75 -9.67 25.18 -16.04
CA LEU A 75 -8.59 25.47 -15.11
C LEU A 75 -8.73 26.89 -14.52
N GLU A 76 -9.12 27.87 -15.34
CA GLU A 76 -9.40 29.23 -14.89
C GLU A 76 -10.59 29.27 -13.93
N GLU A 77 -11.68 28.57 -14.23
CA GLU A 77 -12.84 28.43 -13.34
C GLU A 77 -12.44 27.87 -11.97
N LEU A 78 -11.63 26.79 -11.95
CA LEU A 78 -11.18 26.12 -10.73
C LEU A 78 -10.25 27.00 -9.87
N LEU A 79 -9.47 27.89 -10.51
CA LEU A 79 -8.46 28.73 -9.87
C LEU A 79 -8.90 30.17 -9.58
N ALA A 80 -10.03 30.60 -10.15
CA ALA A 80 -10.57 31.95 -10.05
C ALA A 80 -10.83 32.41 -8.61
N THR A 81 -11.27 33.66 -8.44
CA THR A 81 -11.71 34.17 -7.15
C THR A 81 -13.11 34.75 -7.31
N GLY A 82 -14.15 34.05 -6.84
CA GLY A 82 -15.50 34.59 -6.89
C GLY A 82 -16.66 33.65 -6.58
N ASP A 83 -16.55 32.36 -6.89
CA ASP A 83 -17.60 31.38 -6.60
C ASP A 83 -17.14 30.39 -5.54
N GLU A 84 -17.68 30.47 -4.32
CA GLU A 84 -17.21 29.68 -3.19
C GLU A 84 -17.47 28.16 -3.34
N ASN A 85 -18.27 27.73 -4.32
CA ASN A 85 -18.67 26.33 -4.51
C ASN A 85 -17.88 25.55 -5.56
N THR A 86 -17.10 26.24 -6.40
CA THR A 86 -16.38 25.66 -7.56
C THR A 86 -14.87 25.83 -7.47
N LEU A 87 -14.36 26.25 -6.31
CA LEU A 87 -12.94 26.54 -6.13
C LEU A 87 -12.15 25.32 -5.72
N PHE A 88 -11.01 25.12 -6.35
CA PHE A 88 -10.00 24.23 -5.79
C PHE A 88 -9.45 24.81 -4.47
N ASN A 89 -9.55 24.01 -3.40
CA ASN A 89 -9.12 24.38 -2.04
C ASN A 89 -7.90 23.58 -1.54
N GLY A 90 -7.26 22.81 -2.41
CA GLY A 90 -6.03 22.10 -2.06
C GLY A 90 -4.78 22.97 -2.29
N ASP A 91 -3.62 22.39 -2.02
CA ASP A 91 -2.34 22.97 -2.41
C ASP A 91 -2.04 22.59 -3.88
N LEU A 92 -1.80 23.59 -4.73
CA LEU A 92 -1.48 23.37 -6.16
C LEU A 92 -0.14 22.66 -6.36
N ASN A 93 0.71 22.68 -5.34
CA ASN A 93 2.02 22.03 -5.35
C ASN A 93 1.95 20.59 -4.81
N GLU A 94 0.78 20.10 -4.41
CA GLU A 94 0.62 18.70 -4.02
C GLU A 94 0.69 17.78 -5.26
N HIS A 95 1.32 16.62 -5.10
CA HIS A 95 1.35 15.60 -6.15
C HIS A 95 0.02 14.84 -6.17
N CYS A 96 -0.71 14.92 -7.29
CA CYS A 96 -1.90 14.09 -7.53
C CYS A 96 -1.55 12.59 -7.65
N SER A 97 -0.32 12.29 -8.08
CA SER A 97 0.28 10.96 -8.04
C SER A 97 1.78 11.11 -7.75
N SER A 98 2.61 11.17 -8.78
CA SER A 98 4.04 11.48 -8.68
C SER A 98 4.40 12.87 -9.17
N VAL A 99 3.48 13.58 -9.82
CA VAL A 99 3.73 14.88 -10.47
C VAL A 99 2.65 15.89 -10.03
N THR A 100 2.97 17.19 -10.10
CA THR A 100 2.02 18.29 -9.79
C THR A 100 1.22 18.68 -11.05
N ALA A 101 0.21 19.55 -10.90
CA ALA A 101 -0.53 20.10 -12.04
C ALA A 101 0.39 20.82 -13.05
N LEU A 102 1.41 21.53 -12.56
CA LEU A 102 2.38 22.24 -13.40
C LEU A 102 3.21 21.28 -14.27
N HIS A 103 3.61 20.13 -13.73
CA HIS A 103 4.30 19.08 -14.50
C HIS A 103 3.39 18.51 -15.60
N MET A 104 2.09 18.34 -15.32
CA MET A 104 1.15 17.78 -16.29
C MET A 104 0.92 18.72 -17.48
N ALA A 105 0.79 20.03 -17.23
CA ALA A 105 0.70 21.04 -18.28
C ALA A 105 2.01 21.12 -19.10
N ALA A 106 3.17 21.11 -18.42
CA ALA A 106 4.47 21.18 -19.08
C ALA A 106 4.78 19.93 -19.93
N MET A 107 4.41 18.74 -19.47
CA MET A 107 4.59 17.48 -20.19
C MET A 107 3.80 17.43 -21.51
N THR A 108 2.64 18.08 -21.54
CA THR A 108 1.72 18.08 -22.70
C THR A 108 1.82 19.36 -23.55
N GLY A 109 2.71 20.28 -23.21
CA GLY A 109 2.95 21.51 -23.98
C GLY A 109 1.84 22.55 -23.86
N GLN A 110 1.09 22.55 -22.76
CA GLN A 110 -0.06 23.44 -22.56
C GLN A 110 0.39 24.79 -21.99
N THR A 111 0.94 25.64 -22.86
CA THR A 111 1.57 26.93 -22.52
C THR A 111 0.67 27.84 -21.68
N GLU A 112 -0.59 28.04 -22.10
CA GLU A 112 -1.53 28.93 -21.39
C GLU A 112 -1.89 28.38 -19.98
N CYS A 113 -1.97 27.07 -19.83
CA CYS A 113 -2.19 26.43 -18.54
C CYS A 113 -0.97 26.55 -17.62
N VAL A 114 0.25 26.45 -18.16
CA VAL A 114 1.50 26.67 -17.41
C VAL A 114 1.53 28.09 -16.84
N GLU A 115 1.26 29.10 -17.66
CA GLU A 115 1.22 30.50 -17.22
C GLU A 115 0.18 30.74 -16.12
N LEU A 116 -1.02 30.18 -16.30
CA LEU A 116 -2.11 30.31 -15.33
C LEU A 116 -1.77 29.66 -13.99
N LEU A 117 -1.16 28.48 -13.99
CA LEU A 117 -0.73 27.78 -12.78
C LEU A 117 0.37 28.54 -12.04
N LEU A 118 1.36 29.07 -12.76
CA LEU A 118 2.41 29.91 -12.17
C LEU A 118 1.83 31.18 -11.55
N LYS A 119 0.89 31.84 -12.24
CA LYS A 119 0.16 33.01 -11.71
C LYS A 119 -0.67 32.66 -10.47
N ALA A 120 -1.19 31.44 -10.40
CA ALA A 120 -1.93 30.90 -9.25
C ALA A 120 -1.04 30.47 -8.08
N GLY A 121 0.30 30.52 -8.23
CA GLY A 121 1.26 30.21 -7.17
C GLY A 121 1.81 28.79 -7.19
N ALA A 122 1.79 28.12 -8.35
CA ALA A 122 2.54 26.88 -8.54
C ALA A 122 4.05 27.17 -8.53
N ASP A 123 4.81 26.33 -7.83
CA ASP A 123 6.26 26.45 -7.71
C ASP A 123 6.95 25.73 -8.88
N PRO A 124 7.73 26.46 -9.72
CA PRO A 124 8.43 25.89 -10.86
C PRO A 124 9.58 24.95 -10.46
N HIS A 125 10.10 25.07 -9.23
CA HIS A 125 11.19 24.23 -8.71
C HIS A 125 10.71 22.89 -8.14
N MET A 126 9.40 22.67 -8.07
CA MET A 126 8.86 21.39 -7.61
C MET A 126 9.37 20.27 -8.49
N ARG A 127 9.86 19.21 -7.84
CA ARG A 127 10.28 17.97 -8.49
C ARG A 127 9.21 16.91 -8.38
N GLU A 128 9.16 16.02 -9.35
CA GLU A 128 8.35 14.81 -9.25
C GLU A 128 8.82 13.93 -8.06
N ASN A 129 7.90 13.12 -7.53
CA ASN A 129 8.24 12.11 -6.54
C ASN A 129 9.07 11.00 -7.18
N VAL A 130 10.27 10.80 -6.65
CA VAL A 130 11.14 9.67 -7.00
C VAL A 130 10.83 8.45 -6.14
N PRO A 131 11.09 7.22 -6.61
CA PRO A 131 10.91 6.01 -5.82
C PRO A 131 11.71 6.02 -4.50
N TYR A 132 11.21 5.29 -3.50
CA TYR A 132 11.86 5.16 -2.18
C TYR A 132 13.34 4.77 -2.31
N GLY A 133 14.23 5.56 -1.68
CA GLY A 133 15.67 5.31 -1.67
C GLY A 133 16.45 6.01 -2.78
N ARG A 134 15.79 6.80 -3.63
CA ARG A 134 16.43 7.75 -4.55
C ARG A 134 16.51 9.14 -3.93
N ASP A 135 17.49 9.92 -4.37
CA ASP A 135 17.61 11.31 -3.94
C ASP A 135 16.45 12.11 -4.57
N PRO A 136 15.65 12.86 -3.79
CA PRO A 136 14.60 13.72 -4.32
C PRO A 136 15.09 14.73 -5.36
N GLU A 137 16.38 15.09 -5.33
CA GLU A 137 17.02 15.92 -6.36
C GLU A 137 17.12 15.22 -7.73
N ASP A 138 16.96 13.89 -7.78
CA ASP A 138 16.90 13.13 -9.04
C ASP A 138 15.56 13.34 -9.79
N GLY A 139 14.54 13.91 -9.13
CA GLY A 139 13.22 14.11 -9.71
C GLY A 139 13.23 15.23 -10.75
N LYS A 140 12.51 15.07 -11.86
CA LYS A 140 12.41 16.11 -12.88
C LYS A 140 11.52 17.27 -12.41
N THR A 141 11.89 18.49 -12.75
CA THR A 141 11.00 19.68 -12.65
C THR A 141 10.11 19.78 -13.87
N ALA A 142 9.10 20.65 -13.82
CA ALA A 142 8.25 20.95 -14.97
C ALA A 142 9.07 21.44 -16.18
N LEU A 143 10.14 22.22 -15.96
CA LEU A 143 11.04 22.67 -17.03
C LEU A 143 11.72 21.50 -17.75
N ILE A 144 12.18 20.50 -16.99
CA ILE A 144 12.81 19.31 -17.57
C ILE A 144 11.79 18.53 -18.41
N TYR A 145 10.54 18.43 -17.94
CA TYR A 145 9.47 17.82 -18.72
C TYR A 145 9.19 18.55 -20.05
N ALA A 146 9.13 19.89 -20.04
CA ALA A 146 8.92 20.68 -21.25
C ALA A 146 10.07 20.49 -22.27
N LYS A 147 11.32 20.50 -21.79
CA LYS A 147 12.50 20.29 -22.65
C LYS A 147 12.55 18.88 -23.24
N ASP A 148 12.32 17.85 -22.43
CA ASP A 148 12.37 16.46 -22.87
C ASP A 148 11.35 16.14 -23.98
N HIS A 149 10.24 16.87 -24.02
CA HIS A 149 9.17 16.70 -25.01
C HIS A 149 9.24 17.72 -26.16
N GLY A 150 10.22 18.63 -26.17
CA GLY A 150 10.42 19.62 -27.22
C GLY A 150 9.39 20.76 -27.22
N TRP A 151 8.85 21.11 -26.06
CA TRP A 151 7.92 22.24 -25.90
C TRP A 151 8.68 23.52 -25.57
N ASP A 152 9.27 24.15 -26.58
CA ASP A 152 10.18 25.29 -26.42
C ASP A 152 9.51 26.49 -25.72
N ASP A 153 8.28 26.84 -26.09
CA ASP A 153 7.53 27.95 -25.48
C ASP A 153 7.28 27.71 -23.98
N CYS A 154 6.86 26.48 -23.62
CA CYS A 154 6.69 26.08 -22.22
C CYS A 154 8.02 26.11 -21.45
N ALA A 155 9.10 25.64 -22.07
CA ALA A 155 10.42 25.61 -21.46
C ALA A 155 10.98 27.02 -21.23
N GLU A 156 10.73 27.97 -22.14
CA GLU A 156 11.14 29.36 -21.96
C GLU A 156 10.42 30.01 -20.77
N ILE A 157 9.09 29.85 -20.68
CA ILE A 157 8.27 30.37 -19.57
C ILE A 157 8.69 29.77 -18.24
N LEU A 158 8.88 28.45 -18.18
CA LEU A 158 9.29 27.75 -16.95
C LEU A 158 10.71 28.14 -16.53
N ALA A 159 11.64 28.27 -17.47
CA ALA A 159 13.00 28.72 -17.16
C ALA A 159 13.02 30.17 -16.65
N GLN A 160 12.15 31.03 -17.17
CA GLN A 160 11.98 32.39 -16.65
C GLN A 160 11.38 32.36 -15.24
N ALA A 161 10.35 31.54 -15.01
CA ALA A 161 9.73 31.38 -13.69
C ALA A 161 10.70 30.82 -12.63
N GLU A 162 11.57 29.85 -12.99
CA GLU A 162 12.62 29.34 -12.10
C GLU A 162 13.65 30.43 -11.73
N ARG A 163 13.96 31.36 -12.65
CA ARG A 163 14.86 32.51 -12.37
C ARG A 163 14.22 33.56 -11.48
N ASP A 164 12.93 33.83 -11.71
CA ASP A 164 12.18 34.87 -10.99
C ASP A 164 11.74 34.42 -9.59
N THR A 165 11.73 33.11 -9.34
CA THR A 165 11.34 32.52 -8.07
C THR A 165 12.60 32.03 -7.32
N PRO A 166 12.97 32.63 -6.17
CA PRO A 166 14.13 32.19 -5.41
C PRO A 166 13.96 30.74 -4.91
N TYR A 167 15.02 29.94 -5.01
CA TYR A 167 15.03 28.55 -4.55
C TYR A 167 14.69 28.49 -3.05
N ALA A 168 13.50 27.99 -2.72
CA ALA A 168 13.04 27.93 -1.35
C ALA A 168 13.74 26.78 -0.61
N TRP A 169 14.38 27.07 0.53
CA TRP A 169 14.84 26.04 1.45
C TRP A 169 13.63 25.50 2.22
N TYR A 170 13.25 24.25 1.92
CA TYR A 170 12.12 23.61 2.54
C TYR A 170 12.42 23.19 3.99
N ILE A 171 11.76 23.84 4.96
CA ILE A 171 11.93 23.56 6.39
C ILE A 171 11.18 22.28 6.82
N PRO A 172 11.78 21.41 7.66
CA PRO A 172 11.28 20.07 7.96
C PRO A 172 9.92 19.97 8.67
N PHE A 173 9.40 21.08 9.23
CA PHE A 173 8.21 21.07 10.09
C PHE A 173 7.09 21.99 9.58
N GLY A 174 7.06 22.30 8.28
CA GLY A 174 5.97 23.03 7.64
C GLY A 174 4.72 22.17 7.33
N PRO A 175 3.54 22.77 7.07
CA PRO A 175 2.30 22.02 6.84
C PRO A 175 2.37 21.20 5.55
N LYS A 176 2.31 19.87 5.70
CA LYS A 176 2.07 18.79 4.73
C LYS A 176 2.93 18.66 3.46
N ASN A 177 3.52 19.72 2.89
CA ASN A 177 4.20 19.61 1.59
C ASN A 177 5.73 19.47 1.59
N ASN A 178 6.40 19.53 2.76
CA ASN A 178 7.86 19.36 2.83
C ASN A 178 8.34 18.02 3.43
N ALA A 179 7.43 17.25 4.04
CA ALA A 179 7.80 15.95 4.63
C ALA A 179 7.99 14.84 3.56
N ARG A 180 7.60 15.11 2.31
CA ARG A 180 7.59 14.14 1.21
C ARG A 180 8.80 14.17 0.30
N GLN A 181 9.58 15.25 0.25
CA GLN A 181 10.90 15.19 -0.39
C GLN A 181 11.80 14.22 0.39
N TYR A 182 12.02 14.39 1.69
CA TYR A 182 13.00 13.56 2.43
C TYR A 182 12.48 12.24 3.01
N ASN A 183 11.21 11.91 2.83
CA ASN A 183 10.57 10.70 3.38
C ASN A 183 10.95 10.38 4.84
N SER A 184 11.00 11.40 5.71
CA SER A 184 11.40 11.25 7.09
C SER A 184 10.20 11.28 8.03
N TRP A 185 9.37 10.23 7.99
CA TRP A 185 8.52 9.87 9.15
C TRP A 185 9.31 9.09 10.23
N GLN A 186 10.65 9.05 10.14
CA GLN A 186 11.52 8.30 11.05
C GLN A 186 12.04 9.07 12.27
N PHE A 187 11.68 10.35 12.47
CA PHE A 187 12.17 11.13 13.63
C PHE A 187 11.10 11.50 14.66
N SER A 188 10.07 10.66 14.83
CA SER A 188 9.37 10.57 16.13
C SER A 188 9.86 9.33 16.90
N THR A 189 11.03 9.44 17.52
CA THR A 189 11.27 9.07 18.93
C THR A 189 12.75 9.23 19.24
N ARG A 190 13.02 9.63 20.49
CA ARG A 190 14.33 9.86 21.12
C ARG A 190 15.44 8.91 20.65
N PRO A 191 16.69 9.39 20.55
CA PRO A 191 17.84 8.58 20.17
C PRO A 191 18.22 7.58 21.27
N ALA A 192 18.46 6.33 20.88
CA ALA A 192 19.31 5.44 21.66
C ALA A 192 20.78 5.90 21.53
N LYS A 193 21.50 5.88 22.64
CA LYS A 193 22.79 6.51 22.89
C LYS A 193 23.86 6.25 21.81
N GLY A 194 24.49 7.34 21.40
CA GLY A 194 25.90 7.40 21.03
C GLY A 194 26.18 7.68 19.56
N PHE A 195 26.23 8.95 19.15
CA PHE A 195 27.38 9.54 18.46
C PHE A 195 27.18 11.06 18.26
N PHE A 196 28.29 11.76 18.18
CA PHE A 196 28.51 13.11 18.68
C PHE A 196 27.86 14.27 17.91
N SER A 197 27.48 15.28 18.69
CA SER A 197 27.30 16.67 18.27
C SER A 197 28.47 17.15 17.42
N ALA A 198 28.21 17.60 16.20
CA ALA A 198 29.18 18.32 15.39
C ALA A 198 29.46 19.69 16.04
N ARG A 199 30.55 19.76 16.81
CA ARG A 199 31.36 20.98 16.89
C ARG A 199 32.34 20.97 15.71
N PRO A 200 32.66 22.12 15.10
CA PRO A 200 33.65 22.19 14.02
C PRO A 200 35.03 21.72 14.50
N GLY A 201 35.73 20.90 13.69
CA GLY A 201 37.13 20.49 13.94
C GLY A 201 37.42 18.98 14.02
N ALA A 202 36.44 18.10 13.77
CA ALA A 202 36.65 16.64 13.88
C ALA A 202 37.15 15.94 12.59
N ALA A 203 37.63 16.68 11.59
CA ALA A 203 38.12 16.11 10.33
C ALA A 203 39.63 15.77 10.33
N GLU A 204 40.41 16.22 11.32
CA GLU A 204 41.88 16.11 11.27
C GLU A 204 42.51 14.92 12.02
N LYS A 205 41.73 13.89 12.40
CA LYS A 205 42.29 12.72 13.13
C LYS A 205 42.03 11.33 12.52
N CYS A 206 41.51 11.26 11.30
CA CYS A 206 41.21 9.96 10.66
C CYS A 206 42.04 9.64 9.40
N GLY A 207 43.06 10.44 9.06
CA GLY A 207 44.05 10.05 8.03
C GLY A 207 43.49 9.79 6.64
N PHE A 208 42.38 10.44 6.28
CA PHE A 208 41.78 10.36 4.95
C PHE A 208 42.43 11.41 4.03
N ASP A 209 43.14 10.95 2.99
CA ASP A 209 43.79 11.79 1.98
C ASP A 209 42.97 11.78 0.67
N PRO A 210 42.37 12.92 0.28
CA PRO A 210 41.56 13.02 -0.93
C PRO A 210 42.36 12.91 -2.25
N MET A 211 43.69 12.94 -2.21
CA MET A 211 44.55 12.87 -3.41
C MET A 211 44.85 11.45 -3.91
N LYS A 212 44.29 10.40 -3.29
CA LYS A 212 44.66 8.99 -3.58
C LYS A 212 43.75 8.26 -4.56
N TYR A 213 42.73 8.89 -5.12
CA TYR A 213 41.90 8.32 -6.19
C TYR A 213 41.95 9.22 -7.41
N GLY A 214 42.87 8.87 -8.31
CA GLY A 214 43.27 9.67 -9.46
C GLY A 214 42.23 9.76 -10.58
N THR A 215 42.35 10.87 -11.28
CA THR A 215 41.76 11.23 -12.58
C THR A 215 42.10 10.20 -13.67
N GLY A 216 41.09 9.58 -14.26
CA GLY A 216 41.21 8.88 -15.55
C GLY A 216 41.05 9.87 -16.73
N PRO A 217 41.69 9.62 -17.89
CA PRO A 217 41.78 10.61 -18.97
C PRO A 217 40.47 10.80 -19.73
N LEU A 218 40.26 12.05 -20.16
CA LEU A 218 39.18 12.52 -21.02
C LEU A 218 39.33 11.90 -22.42
N VAL A 219 38.24 11.39 -22.98
CA VAL A 219 38.21 10.82 -24.34
C VAL A 219 37.92 11.95 -25.33
N GLU A 220 38.68 11.97 -26.42
CA GLU A 220 38.71 12.97 -27.50
C GLU A 220 37.40 13.06 -28.31
N GLU A 221 37.17 14.26 -28.86
CA GLU A 221 36.11 14.59 -29.82
C GLU A 221 36.28 13.82 -31.13
N VAL A 222 35.17 13.28 -31.67
CA VAL A 222 35.10 12.73 -33.03
C VAL A 222 33.89 13.34 -33.75
N GLU A 223 34.15 14.04 -34.85
CA GLU A 223 33.20 14.60 -35.82
C GLU A 223 32.48 13.49 -36.65
N PRO A 224 31.29 13.75 -37.23
CA PRO A 224 30.40 12.69 -37.67
C PRO A 224 30.66 12.24 -39.12
N GLU A 225 30.86 10.94 -39.33
CA GLU A 225 30.65 10.29 -40.63
C GLU A 225 29.35 9.47 -40.63
N SER A 226 28.62 9.61 -41.74
CA SER A 226 27.29 9.08 -42.04
C SER A 226 27.11 7.58 -41.76
N PHE A 227 26.04 7.23 -41.06
CA PHE A 227 25.54 5.84 -41.02
C PHE A 227 24.01 5.79 -41.02
N GLU A 228 23.48 4.89 -41.84
CA GLU A 228 22.07 4.71 -42.18
C GLU A 228 21.17 4.34 -40.97
N LEU A 229 19.90 4.73 -41.04
CA LEU A 229 18.87 4.52 -40.01
C LEU A 229 18.61 3.02 -39.70
N PRO A 230 18.76 2.57 -38.43
CA PRO A 230 18.18 1.31 -37.98
C PRO A 230 16.84 1.51 -37.27
N GLU A 231 16.00 0.49 -37.38
CA GLU A 231 14.63 0.34 -36.87
C GLU A 231 14.35 0.96 -35.49
N LEU A 232 13.15 1.55 -35.36
CA LEU A 232 12.47 1.98 -34.13
C LEU A 232 13.06 1.37 -32.85
N ALA A 233 13.92 2.15 -32.18
CA ALA A 233 14.43 1.82 -30.87
C ALA A 233 13.26 1.80 -29.86
N ARG A 234 12.85 0.59 -29.47
CA ARG A 234 12.24 0.31 -28.17
C ARG A 234 13.13 0.98 -27.11
N GLY A 235 12.56 1.91 -26.35
CA GLY A 235 13.29 2.72 -25.37
C GLY A 235 14.11 1.87 -24.39
N ALA A 236 15.41 2.16 -24.32
CA ALA A 236 16.33 1.71 -23.28
C ALA A 236 16.09 2.52 -21.99
N GLY A 237 16.18 2.02 -20.76
CA GLY A 237 16.71 0.74 -20.30
C GLY A 237 17.39 0.93 -18.93
N GLY A 238 16.62 0.92 -17.84
CA GLY A 238 17.13 0.35 -16.59
C GLY A 238 17.03 -1.17 -16.68
N PRO A 239 17.93 -1.97 -16.08
CA PRO A 239 17.70 -3.42 -16.05
C PRO A 239 16.32 -3.67 -15.43
N PRO A 240 15.50 -4.59 -15.96
CA PRO A 240 14.21 -4.91 -15.36
C PRO A 240 14.42 -5.25 -13.89
N LEU A 241 13.93 -4.43 -12.98
CA LEU A 241 13.89 -4.87 -11.59
C LEU A 241 13.01 -6.13 -11.56
N PRO A 242 13.49 -7.23 -10.92
CA PRO A 242 12.71 -8.44 -10.82
C PRO A 242 11.36 -8.12 -10.16
N VAL A 243 10.26 -8.47 -10.82
CA VAL A 243 8.91 -8.21 -10.31
C VAL A 243 8.47 -9.41 -9.46
N GLY A 244 8.02 -9.11 -8.24
CA GLY A 244 7.34 -10.04 -7.37
C GLY A 244 5.87 -9.67 -7.20
N LEU A 245 4.95 -10.63 -7.35
CA LEU A 245 3.53 -10.41 -7.10
C LEU A 245 3.13 -10.99 -5.75
N LEU A 246 2.59 -10.14 -4.88
CA LEU A 246 2.12 -10.51 -3.56
C LEU A 246 0.59 -10.49 -3.51
N PHE A 247 0.01 -11.58 -3.04
CA PHE A 247 -1.44 -11.75 -2.99
C PHE A 247 -1.94 -11.69 -1.54
N PRO A 248 -2.81 -10.72 -1.21
CA PRO A 248 -3.33 -10.60 0.14
C PRO A 248 -4.30 -11.75 0.48
N GLY A 249 -4.40 -12.04 1.77
CA GLY A 249 -5.34 -13.03 2.32
C GLY A 249 -6.64 -12.42 2.83
N GLN A 250 -7.45 -13.27 3.45
CA GLN A 250 -8.65 -12.87 4.19
C GLN A 250 -8.30 -11.82 5.28
N GLY A 251 -9.18 -10.83 5.43
CA GLY A 251 -9.03 -9.68 6.34
C GLY A 251 -8.82 -8.34 5.62
N SER A 252 -8.58 -8.36 4.31
CA SER A 252 -8.38 -7.17 3.47
C SER A 252 -9.51 -6.92 2.47
N GLN A 253 -10.56 -7.74 2.48
CA GLN A 253 -11.76 -7.56 1.68
C GLN A 253 -12.52 -6.30 2.12
N TYR A 254 -13.14 -5.62 1.15
CA TYR A 254 -14.02 -4.48 1.42
C TYR A 254 -15.10 -4.39 0.35
N VAL A 255 -16.26 -3.83 0.73
CA VAL A 255 -17.32 -3.54 -0.23
C VAL A 255 -16.80 -2.53 -1.26
N LYS A 256 -17.09 -2.77 -2.54
CA LYS A 256 -16.59 -2.10 -3.74
C LYS A 256 -15.25 -2.59 -4.28
N MET A 257 -14.59 -3.59 -3.70
CA MET A 257 -13.26 -4.03 -4.14
C MET A 257 -13.17 -4.52 -5.60
N LEU A 258 -14.28 -4.91 -6.23
CA LEU A 258 -14.34 -5.30 -7.64
C LEU A 258 -14.84 -4.20 -8.58
N SER A 259 -15.25 -3.02 -8.07
CA SER A 259 -16.03 -2.05 -8.86
C SER A 259 -15.26 -1.48 -10.06
N ILE A 260 -13.94 -1.33 -9.93
CA ILE A 260 -13.09 -0.75 -10.99
C ILE A 260 -12.69 -1.77 -12.06
N VAL A 261 -12.85 -3.08 -11.79
CA VAL A 261 -12.40 -4.16 -12.68
C VAL A 261 -13.54 -4.98 -13.26
N LYS A 262 -14.73 -4.96 -12.64
CA LYS A 262 -15.84 -5.85 -13.02
C LYS A 262 -16.36 -5.69 -14.46
N GLU A 263 -16.19 -4.50 -15.05
CA GLU A 263 -16.61 -4.21 -16.42
C GLU A 263 -15.50 -4.49 -17.46
N MET A 264 -14.30 -4.91 -17.02
CA MET A 264 -13.24 -5.28 -17.94
C MET A 264 -13.56 -6.60 -18.65
N PRO A 265 -13.42 -6.71 -19.98
CA PRO A 265 -13.78 -7.93 -20.71
C PRO A 265 -13.12 -9.21 -20.18
N ALA A 266 -11.82 -9.17 -19.88
CA ALA A 266 -11.08 -10.32 -19.32
C ALA A 266 -11.57 -10.73 -17.92
N VAL A 267 -12.16 -9.79 -17.17
CA VAL A 267 -12.72 -10.04 -15.83
C VAL A 267 -14.16 -10.54 -15.93
N GLN A 268 -14.96 -10.07 -16.90
CA GLN A 268 -16.34 -10.52 -17.05
C GLN A 268 -16.46 -12.04 -17.28
N GLU A 269 -15.59 -12.63 -18.11
CA GLU A 269 -15.56 -14.10 -18.31
C GLU A 269 -15.26 -14.86 -17.01
N MET A 270 -14.33 -14.32 -16.22
CA MET A 270 -13.98 -14.84 -14.89
C MET A 270 -15.17 -14.75 -13.91
N LEU A 271 -15.92 -13.65 -13.96
CA LEU A 271 -17.08 -13.43 -13.10
C LEU A 271 -18.26 -14.35 -13.46
N GLU A 272 -18.48 -14.63 -14.75
CA GLU A 272 -19.49 -15.61 -15.17
C GLU A 272 -19.12 -17.03 -14.72
N THR A 273 -17.84 -17.40 -14.87
CA THR A 273 -17.32 -18.66 -14.31
C THR A 273 -17.53 -18.72 -12.79
N ALA A 274 -17.26 -17.61 -12.10
CA ALA A 274 -17.43 -17.54 -10.65
C ALA A 274 -18.89 -17.72 -10.22
N LYS A 275 -19.83 -17.10 -10.92
CA LYS A 275 -21.26 -17.25 -10.67
C LYS A 275 -21.71 -18.70 -10.83
N ALA A 276 -21.23 -19.39 -11.87
CA ALA A 276 -21.54 -20.81 -12.10
C ALA A 276 -20.98 -21.72 -10.99
N VAL A 277 -19.72 -21.52 -10.58
CA VAL A 277 -19.06 -22.33 -9.54
C VAL A 277 -19.64 -22.08 -8.15
N LEU A 278 -19.91 -20.83 -7.81
CA LEU A 278 -20.37 -20.45 -6.48
C LEU A 278 -21.87 -20.69 -6.29
N GLY A 279 -22.67 -20.55 -7.36
CA GLY A 279 -24.12 -20.69 -7.32
C GLY A 279 -24.85 -19.46 -6.74
N PHE A 280 -24.14 -18.34 -6.58
CA PHE A 280 -24.71 -17.06 -6.16
C PHE A 280 -23.90 -15.89 -6.76
N ASP A 281 -24.49 -14.70 -6.71
CA ASP A 281 -23.86 -13.49 -7.23
C ASP A 281 -22.82 -12.92 -6.26
N ILE A 282 -21.57 -13.37 -6.44
CA ILE A 282 -20.42 -12.88 -5.67
C ILE A 282 -20.06 -11.44 -6.04
N VAL A 283 -20.33 -11.00 -7.28
CA VAL A 283 -20.02 -9.64 -7.75
C VAL A 283 -20.86 -8.64 -6.97
N LYS A 284 -22.16 -8.92 -6.86
CA LYS A 284 -23.08 -8.11 -6.05
C LYS A 284 -22.63 -8.04 -4.59
N LEU A 285 -22.25 -9.17 -4.00
CA LEU A 285 -21.74 -9.18 -2.62
C LEU A 285 -20.47 -8.33 -2.47
N CYS A 286 -19.54 -8.40 -3.43
CA CYS A 286 -18.30 -7.62 -3.40
C CYS A 286 -18.50 -6.13 -3.69
N THR A 287 -19.57 -5.72 -4.38
CA THR A 287 -19.79 -4.33 -4.80
C THR A 287 -20.81 -3.58 -3.96
N GLU A 288 -21.81 -4.30 -3.43
CA GLU A 288 -22.92 -3.72 -2.67
C GLU A 288 -22.94 -4.20 -1.20
N GLY A 289 -22.35 -5.36 -0.89
CA GLY A 289 -22.36 -5.94 0.45
C GLY A 289 -23.62 -6.78 0.74
N PRO A 290 -24.04 -6.91 2.01
CA PRO A 290 -23.53 -6.22 3.19
C PRO A 290 -22.14 -6.72 3.63
N GLU A 291 -21.35 -5.84 4.25
CA GLU A 291 -20.00 -6.12 4.73
C GLU A 291 -19.94 -7.37 5.63
N ALA A 292 -20.86 -7.51 6.58
CA ALA A 292 -20.92 -8.66 7.49
C ALA A 292 -21.03 -10.01 6.76
N LYS A 293 -21.74 -10.06 5.62
CA LYS A 293 -21.85 -11.27 4.80
C LYS A 293 -20.59 -11.52 3.98
N LEU A 294 -19.93 -10.46 3.51
CA LEU A 294 -18.63 -10.55 2.82
C LEU A 294 -17.53 -11.01 3.78
N GLU A 295 -17.59 -10.65 5.07
CA GLU A 295 -16.67 -11.08 6.11
C GLU A 295 -16.81 -12.57 6.49
N GLU A 296 -17.92 -13.23 6.17
CA GLU A 296 -18.06 -14.68 6.38
C GLU A 296 -16.97 -15.43 5.59
N THR A 297 -16.23 -16.31 6.26
CA THR A 297 -15.06 -16.99 5.69
C THR A 297 -15.37 -17.71 4.37
N LYS A 298 -16.55 -18.36 4.26
CA LYS A 298 -17.00 -19.04 3.03
C LYS A 298 -17.22 -18.10 1.84
N ASN A 299 -17.50 -16.82 2.09
CA ASN A 299 -17.72 -15.81 1.05
C ASN A 299 -16.44 -15.00 0.80
N CYS A 300 -15.75 -14.59 1.86
CA CYS A 300 -14.52 -13.81 1.80
C CYS A 300 -13.44 -14.51 0.98
N GLN A 301 -13.29 -15.84 1.14
CA GLN A 301 -12.23 -16.55 0.47
C GLN A 301 -12.38 -16.57 -1.07
N PRO A 302 -13.53 -17.00 -1.63
CA PRO A 302 -13.80 -16.82 -3.05
C PRO A 302 -13.66 -15.37 -3.52
N ALA A 303 -14.19 -14.42 -2.75
CA ALA A 303 -14.17 -13.00 -3.10
C ALA A 303 -12.74 -12.47 -3.28
N MET A 304 -11.85 -12.77 -2.34
CA MET A 304 -10.44 -12.36 -2.37
C MET A 304 -9.65 -13.07 -3.48
N PHE A 305 -9.93 -14.35 -3.75
CA PHE A 305 -9.31 -15.07 -4.87
C PHE A 305 -9.68 -14.44 -6.22
N ILE A 306 -10.98 -14.16 -6.42
CA ILE A 306 -11.48 -13.47 -7.62
C ILE A 306 -10.85 -12.08 -7.76
N ALA A 307 -10.83 -11.29 -6.68
CA ALA A 307 -10.23 -9.95 -6.70
C ALA A 307 -8.73 -9.98 -7.03
N GLY A 308 -8.00 -10.96 -6.49
CA GLY A 308 -6.58 -11.12 -6.80
C GLY A 308 -6.32 -11.48 -8.26
N MET A 309 -7.12 -12.39 -8.83
CA MET A 309 -7.02 -12.77 -10.25
C MET A 309 -7.46 -11.63 -11.18
N ALA A 310 -8.53 -10.91 -10.85
CA ALA A 310 -8.95 -9.71 -11.58
C ALA A 310 -7.89 -8.59 -11.50
N GLY A 311 -7.18 -8.47 -10.38
CA GLY A 311 -6.03 -7.58 -10.22
C GLY A 311 -4.88 -7.92 -11.16
N ILE A 312 -4.63 -9.21 -11.44
CA ILE A 312 -3.65 -9.63 -12.46
C ILE A 312 -4.10 -9.19 -13.86
N GLU A 313 -5.38 -9.36 -14.20
CA GLU A 313 -5.90 -8.92 -15.51
C GLU A 313 -5.76 -7.40 -15.69
N LYS A 314 -6.06 -6.63 -14.64
CA LYS A 314 -5.82 -5.18 -14.63
C LYS A 314 -4.34 -4.84 -14.78
N LEU A 315 -3.47 -5.50 -14.01
CA LEU A 315 -2.03 -5.29 -14.10
C LEU A 315 -1.48 -5.66 -15.48
N ARG A 316 -2.01 -6.70 -16.12
CA ARG A 316 -1.61 -7.10 -17.48
C ARG A 316 -1.98 -6.03 -18.50
N LEU A 317 -3.17 -5.44 -18.37
CA LEU A 317 -3.62 -4.36 -19.25
C LEU A 317 -2.77 -3.09 -19.08
N GLU A 318 -2.44 -2.71 -17.84
CA GLU A 318 -1.72 -1.47 -17.54
C GLU A 318 -0.19 -1.61 -17.69
N ARG A 319 0.36 -2.77 -17.37
CA ARG A 319 1.80 -3.05 -17.30
C ARG A 319 2.09 -4.52 -17.59
N GLU A 320 1.87 -4.96 -18.83
CA GLU A 320 2.05 -6.35 -19.27
C GLU A 320 3.39 -6.96 -18.80
N GLU A 321 4.49 -6.21 -18.93
CA GLU A 321 5.82 -6.67 -18.51
C GLU A 321 5.94 -7.03 -17.03
N ALA A 322 5.13 -6.42 -16.15
CA ALA A 322 5.11 -6.76 -14.74
C ALA A 322 4.55 -8.16 -14.49
N VAL A 323 3.63 -8.62 -15.35
CA VAL A 323 3.05 -9.95 -15.30
C VAL A 323 3.95 -10.95 -16.04
N THR A 324 4.42 -10.62 -17.23
CA THR A 324 5.20 -11.55 -18.06
C THR A 324 6.63 -11.76 -17.57
N ARG A 325 7.23 -10.79 -16.86
CA ARG A 325 8.56 -10.91 -16.24
C ARG A 325 8.52 -11.19 -14.74
N CYS A 326 7.37 -11.54 -14.19
CA CYS A 326 7.23 -11.90 -12.77
C CYS A 326 8.09 -13.13 -12.44
N GLN A 327 9.10 -12.94 -11.59
CA GLN A 327 10.04 -14.01 -11.21
C GLN A 327 9.64 -14.74 -9.93
N VAL A 328 8.77 -14.12 -9.13
CA VAL A 328 8.33 -14.65 -7.85
C VAL A 328 6.89 -14.27 -7.54
N VAL A 329 6.14 -15.22 -6.98
CA VAL A 329 4.84 -14.96 -6.40
C VAL A 329 4.78 -15.49 -4.97
N ALA A 330 4.03 -14.80 -4.12
CA ALA A 330 3.73 -15.27 -2.77
C ALA A 330 2.35 -14.77 -2.38
N GLY A 331 1.67 -15.47 -1.48
CA GLY A 331 0.44 -14.92 -0.91
C GLY A 331 0.20 -15.38 0.50
N LEU A 332 -0.51 -14.56 1.26
CA LEU A 332 -0.74 -14.79 2.69
C LEU A 332 -1.98 -15.67 2.88
N SER A 333 -1.79 -16.88 3.41
CA SER A 333 -2.85 -17.86 3.68
C SER A 333 -3.66 -18.18 2.42
N LEU A 334 -4.87 -17.62 2.29
CA LEU A 334 -5.66 -17.72 1.08
C LEU A 334 -4.92 -17.22 -0.16
N GLY A 335 -4.12 -16.16 -0.02
CA GLY A 335 -3.38 -15.57 -1.13
C GLY A 335 -2.42 -16.58 -1.79
N GLU A 336 -1.98 -17.64 -1.08
CA GLU A 336 -1.17 -18.71 -1.67
C GLU A 336 -1.91 -19.41 -2.82
N TYR A 337 -3.23 -19.57 -2.72
CA TYR A 337 -4.05 -20.14 -3.80
C TYR A 337 -4.07 -19.22 -5.02
N THR A 338 -4.19 -17.91 -4.79
CA THR A 338 -4.10 -16.90 -5.86
C THR A 338 -2.70 -16.91 -6.49
N ALA A 339 -1.64 -17.01 -5.68
CA ALA A 339 -0.26 -17.09 -6.15
C ALA A 339 0.00 -18.34 -7.01
N LEU A 340 -0.46 -19.51 -6.56
CA LEU A 340 -0.37 -20.77 -7.31
C LEU A 340 -1.17 -20.71 -8.63
N CYS A 341 -2.35 -20.09 -8.61
CA CYS A 341 -3.14 -19.86 -9.82
C CYS A 341 -2.40 -18.93 -10.80
N ALA A 342 -1.84 -17.83 -10.31
CA ALA A 342 -1.03 -16.89 -11.10
C ALA A 342 0.21 -17.57 -11.71
N ALA A 343 0.85 -18.46 -10.94
CA ALA A 343 1.97 -19.28 -11.39
C ALA A 343 1.55 -20.39 -12.39
N GLY A 344 0.26 -20.57 -12.63
CA GLY A 344 -0.28 -21.54 -13.60
C GLY A 344 -0.38 -22.96 -13.08
N VAL A 345 -0.36 -23.17 -11.76
CA VAL A 345 -0.45 -24.50 -11.15
C VAL A 345 -1.81 -25.13 -11.38
N PHE A 346 -2.88 -24.34 -11.40
CA PHE A 346 -4.23 -24.78 -11.76
C PHE A 346 -4.98 -23.63 -12.44
N SER A 347 -6.11 -23.94 -13.08
CA SER A 347 -6.97 -22.94 -13.72
C SER A 347 -7.68 -22.05 -12.70
N PHE A 348 -8.20 -20.91 -13.15
CA PHE A 348 -9.05 -20.07 -12.30
C PHE A 348 -10.25 -20.84 -11.74
N GLU A 349 -10.94 -21.62 -12.58
CA GLU A 349 -12.11 -22.39 -12.18
C GLU A 349 -11.78 -23.44 -11.12
N ASP A 350 -10.69 -24.19 -11.32
CA ASP A 350 -10.22 -25.21 -10.37
C ASP A 350 -9.79 -24.58 -9.05
N GLY A 351 -9.04 -23.47 -9.12
CA GLY A 351 -8.64 -22.69 -7.95
C GLY A 351 -9.85 -22.19 -7.17
N LEU A 352 -10.88 -21.68 -7.86
CA LEU A 352 -12.10 -21.20 -7.24
C LEU A 352 -12.89 -22.32 -6.57
N LYS A 353 -12.99 -23.51 -7.19
CA LYS A 353 -13.60 -24.69 -6.57
C LYS A 353 -12.89 -25.08 -5.27
N LEU A 354 -11.56 -25.10 -5.28
CA LEU A 354 -10.76 -25.38 -4.08
C LEU A 354 -10.96 -24.33 -2.99
N VAL A 355 -10.92 -23.04 -3.36
CA VAL A 355 -11.07 -21.93 -2.42
C VAL A 355 -12.47 -21.87 -1.82
N LYS A 356 -13.52 -22.15 -2.60
CA LYS A 356 -14.89 -22.30 -2.11
C LYS A 356 -14.96 -23.37 -1.02
N LEU A 357 -14.47 -24.58 -1.32
CA LEU A 357 -14.44 -25.69 -0.37
C LEU A 357 -13.61 -25.35 0.87
N ARG A 358 -12.45 -24.71 0.70
CA ARG A 358 -11.58 -24.28 1.79
C ARG A 358 -12.32 -23.32 2.73
N GLY A 359 -12.99 -22.31 2.19
CA GLY A 359 -13.75 -21.33 2.96
C GLY A 359 -14.90 -21.97 3.75
N GLU A 360 -15.69 -22.82 3.09
CA GLU A 360 -16.78 -23.58 3.72
C GLU A 360 -16.26 -24.49 4.83
N ALA A 361 -15.24 -25.31 4.55
CA ALA A 361 -14.69 -26.25 5.51
C ALA A 361 -14.04 -25.57 6.72
N MET A 362 -13.34 -24.45 6.53
CA MET A 362 -12.78 -23.65 7.62
C MET A 362 -13.86 -23.00 8.48
N GLN A 363 -14.93 -22.49 7.86
CA GLN A 363 -16.06 -21.90 8.59
C GLN A 363 -16.79 -22.96 9.43
N GLU A 364 -17.00 -24.16 8.88
CA GLU A 364 -17.57 -25.29 9.61
C GLU A 364 -16.69 -25.73 10.78
N ALA A 365 -15.37 -25.88 10.57
CA ALA A 365 -14.43 -26.25 11.63
C ALA A 365 -14.38 -25.19 12.76
N ALA A 366 -14.50 -23.91 12.41
CA ALA A 366 -14.57 -22.82 13.36
C ALA A 366 -15.87 -22.81 14.19
N ALA A 367 -16.96 -23.37 13.65
CA ALA A 367 -18.25 -23.43 14.34
C ALA A 367 -18.35 -24.55 15.40
N VAL A 368 -17.45 -25.56 15.37
CA VAL A 368 -17.49 -26.71 16.29
C VAL A 368 -17.22 -26.31 17.73
N THR A 369 -16.34 -25.34 17.96
CA THR A 369 -15.95 -24.85 19.28
C THR A 369 -15.72 -23.34 19.23
N LYS A 370 -15.76 -22.67 20.38
CA LYS A 370 -15.37 -21.25 20.44
C LYS A 370 -13.87 -21.09 20.24
N GLN A 371 -13.50 -20.37 19.21
CA GLN A 371 -12.12 -20.15 18.78
C GLN A 371 -11.88 -18.66 18.55
N ALA A 372 -10.63 -18.23 18.61
CA ALA A 372 -10.28 -16.85 18.38
C ALA A 372 -8.86 -16.71 17.82
N MET A 373 -8.54 -15.50 17.37
CA MET A 373 -7.18 -15.08 17.05
C MET A 373 -6.87 -13.74 17.72
N VAL A 374 -5.60 -13.51 18.04
CA VAL A 374 -5.08 -12.27 18.59
C VAL A 374 -3.85 -11.83 17.80
N SER A 375 -3.79 -10.57 17.39
CA SER A 375 -2.59 -9.95 16.85
C SER A 375 -1.70 -9.47 17.98
N ILE A 376 -0.44 -9.86 17.96
CA ILE A 376 0.57 -9.52 18.97
C ILE A 376 1.76 -8.86 18.28
N ALA A 377 2.16 -7.68 18.77
CA ALA A 377 3.34 -6.97 18.30
C ALA A 377 4.28 -6.63 19.47
N GLY A 378 5.58 -6.65 19.20
CA GLY A 378 6.63 -6.18 20.12
C GLY A 378 7.26 -7.24 21.03
N LEU A 379 6.86 -8.51 20.92
CA LEU A 379 7.47 -9.62 21.66
C LEU A 379 8.38 -10.45 20.76
N GLU A 380 9.45 -11.03 21.34
CA GLU A 380 10.28 -12.01 20.65
C GLU A 380 9.56 -13.35 20.48
N LYS A 381 9.83 -14.05 19.37
CA LYS A 381 9.20 -15.34 19.06
C LYS A 381 9.34 -16.39 20.18
N PRO A 382 10.53 -16.65 20.75
CA PRO A 382 10.66 -17.63 21.83
C PRO A 382 9.81 -17.26 23.05
N LYS A 383 9.78 -15.96 23.40
CA LYS A 383 8.97 -15.51 24.51
C LYS A 383 7.47 -15.70 24.24
N LEU A 384 7.02 -15.36 23.04
CA LEU A 384 5.62 -15.54 22.66
C LEU A 384 5.20 -17.03 22.65
N MET A 385 6.10 -17.94 22.24
CA MET A 385 5.86 -19.38 22.30
C MET A 385 5.65 -19.86 23.74
N GLU A 386 6.49 -19.43 24.69
CA GLU A 386 6.30 -19.73 26.12
C GLU A 386 4.93 -19.25 26.63
N LEU A 387 4.51 -18.04 26.25
CA LEU A 387 3.23 -17.47 26.67
C LEU A 387 2.04 -18.24 26.06
N CYS A 388 2.14 -18.68 24.81
CA CYS A 388 1.13 -19.53 24.17
C CYS A 388 0.96 -20.86 24.92
N GLU A 389 2.08 -21.52 25.26
CA GLU A 389 2.05 -22.77 26.03
C GLU A 389 1.44 -22.56 27.42
N ALA A 390 1.86 -21.51 28.12
CA ALA A 390 1.30 -21.15 29.42
C ALA A 390 -0.21 -20.88 29.35
N ALA A 391 -0.67 -20.19 28.31
CA ALA A 391 -2.09 -19.91 28.10
C ALA A 391 -2.92 -21.17 27.82
N ALA A 392 -2.41 -22.10 27.00
CA ALA A 392 -3.07 -23.38 26.77
C ALA A 392 -3.10 -24.25 28.04
N LYS A 393 -1.97 -24.32 28.77
CA LYS A 393 -1.83 -25.12 30.00
C LYS A 393 -2.77 -24.64 31.11
N LYS A 394 -2.95 -23.33 31.26
CA LYS A 394 -3.85 -22.74 32.27
C LYS A 394 -5.31 -23.17 32.06
N GLU A 395 -5.75 -23.27 30.81
CA GLU A 395 -7.11 -23.71 30.48
C GLU A 395 -7.27 -25.25 30.56
N GLY A 396 -6.20 -25.99 30.27
CA GLY A 396 -6.18 -27.46 30.36
C GLY A 396 -6.99 -28.18 29.28
N GLY A 397 -7.07 -29.51 29.37
CA GLY A 397 -7.86 -30.33 28.45
C GLY A 397 -7.40 -30.23 27.00
N LYS A 398 -8.34 -29.98 26.07
CA LYS A 398 -8.09 -29.81 24.62
C LYS A 398 -7.82 -28.34 24.22
N ALA A 399 -7.42 -27.50 25.16
CA ALA A 399 -7.08 -26.10 24.89
C ALA A 399 -5.94 -26.02 23.86
N THR A 400 -6.05 -25.06 22.94
CA THR A 400 -5.04 -24.80 21.90
C THR A 400 -4.69 -23.33 21.94
N CYS A 401 -3.41 -23.02 21.86
CA CYS A 401 -2.91 -21.65 21.68
C CYS A 401 -1.52 -21.73 21.05
N GLN A 402 -1.36 -21.17 19.85
CA GLN A 402 -0.09 -21.17 19.15
C GLN A 402 0.05 -19.96 18.24
N ILE A 403 1.27 -19.67 17.79
CA ILE A 403 1.51 -18.75 16.70
C ILE A 403 0.88 -19.33 15.43
N ALA A 404 0.02 -18.54 14.79
CA ALA A 404 -0.72 -18.91 13.59
C ALA A 404 -0.16 -18.24 12.34
N ASN A 405 0.33 -17.00 12.47
CA ASN A 405 1.00 -16.28 11.39
C ASN A 405 2.23 -15.55 11.96
N GLU A 406 3.36 -15.69 11.29
CA GLU A 406 4.59 -14.89 11.49
C GLU A 406 4.60 -13.82 10.41
N LEU A 407 4.22 -12.57 10.75
CA LEU A 407 3.88 -11.54 9.76
C LEU A 407 5.04 -10.60 9.44
N PHE A 408 5.77 -10.18 10.47
CA PHE A 408 6.94 -9.30 10.39
C PHE A 408 7.80 -9.46 11.66
N PRO A 409 9.02 -8.87 11.74
CA PRO A 409 9.85 -9.00 12.94
C PRO A 409 9.10 -8.54 14.20
N LYS A 410 8.97 -9.45 15.18
CA LYS A 410 8.19 -9.25 16.41
C LYS A 410 6.69 -8.99 16.18
N GLY A 411 6.15 -9.37 15.03
CA GLY A 411 4.76 -9.22 14.63
C GLY A 411 4.12 -10.56 14.29
N PHE A 412 3.16 -10.97 15.10
CA PHE A 412 2.51 -12.27 15.02
C PHE A 412 1.00 -12.14 15.08
N SER A 413 0.33 -13.18 14.62
CA SER A 413 -0.99 -13.50 15.14
C SER A 413 -0.98 -14.88 15.74
N CYS A 414 -1.60 -15.03 16.90
CA CYS A 414 -1.80 -16.30 17.58
C CYS A 414 -3.26 -16.72 17.47
N ALA A 415 -3.51 -18.02 17.45
CA ALA A 415 -4.84 -18.58 17.31
C ALA A 415 -5.02 -19.81 18.19
N GLY A 416 -6.26 -20.11 18.51
CA GLY A 416 -6.57 -21.17 19.46
C GLY A 416 -8.00 -21.16 19.96
N THR A 417 -8.23 -21.88 21.05
CA THR A 417 -9.49 -21.83 21.79
C THR A 417 -9.69 -20.44 22.39
N GLU A 418 -10.92 -19.92 22.34
CA GLU A 418 -11.24 -18.53 22.72
C GLU A 418 -10.66 -18.15 24.10
N LYS A 419 -10.87 -18.99 25.11
CA LYS A 419 -10.34 -18.75 26.47
C LYS A 419 -8.83 -18.67 26.52
N SER A 420 -8.11 -19.56 25.81
CA SER A 420 -6.66 -19.55 25.77
C SER A 420 -6.12 -18.29 25.08
N ILE A 421 -6.83 -17.78 24.08
CA ILE A 421 -6.45 -16.55 23.38
C ILE A 421 -6.69 -15.32 24.25
N LEU A 422 -7.78 -15.29 25.02
CA LEU A 422 -8.02 -14.23 26.01
C LEU A 422 -6.95 -14.26 27.11
N THR A 423 -6.60 -15.44 27.63
CA THR A 423 -5.49 -15.61 28.57
C THR A 423 -4.16 -15.17 27.95
N LEU A 424 -3.86 -15.54 26.70
CA LEU A 424 -2.64 -15.12 26.00
C LEU A 424 -2.57 -13.61 25.87
N LYS A 425 -3.69 -12.94 25.54
CA LYS A 425 -3.74 -11.48 25.46
C LYS A 425 -3.27 -10.84 26.78
N GLU A 426 -3.82 -11.28 27.91
CA GLU A 426 -3.43 -10.77 29.24
C GLU A 426 -1.96 -11.03 29.57
N LEU A 427 -1.46 -12.22 29.22
CA LEU A 427 -0.06 -12.60 29.43
C LEU A 427 0.89 -11.76 28.56
N ALA A 428 0.52 -11.50 27.31
CA ALA A 428 1.30 -10.69 26.37
C ALA A 428 1.34 -9.21 26.82
N ASP A 429 0.22 -8.65 27.26
CA ASP A 429 0.15 -7.29 27.82
C ASP A 429 1.09 -7.16 29.04
N LYS A 430 1.05 -8.14 29.95
CA LYS A 430 1.95 -8.18 31.14
C LYS A 430 3.42 -8.38 30.79
N ALA A 431 3.71 -9.04 29.67
CA ALA A 431 5.07 -9.27 29.18
C ALA A 431 5.65 -8.08 28.39
N GLY A 432 4.90 -6.98 28.25
CA GLY A 432 5.36 -5.76 27.57
C GLY A 432 5.17 -5.78 26.07
N ALA A 433 4.17 -6.51 25.55
CA ALA A 433 3.76 -6.39 24.15
C ALA A 433 3.39 -4.93 23.83
N LEU A 434 3.84 -4.44 22.67
CA LEU A 434 3.43 -3.13 22.14
C LEU A 434 1.93 -3.12 21.77
N GLN A 435 1.43 -4.28 21.34
CA GLN A 435 0.02 -4.47 21.01
C GLN A 435 -0.39 -5.91 21.28
N ALA A 436 -1.56 -6.12 21.89
CA ALA A 436 -2.30 -7.38 21.88
C ALA A 436 -3.79 -7.12 21.59
N LYS A 437 -4.24 -7.39 20.36
CA LYS A 437 -5.59 -7.06 19.87
C LYS A 437 -6.30 -8.30 19.33
N VAL A 438 -7.44 -8.65 19.92
CA VAL A 438 -8.30 -9.74 19.42
C VAL A 438 -8.82 -9.37 18.04
N LEU A 439 -8.70 -10.30 17.10
CA LEU A 439 -9.11 -10.11 15.71
C LEU A 439 -10.59 -10.41 15.54
N LYS A 440 -11.27 -9.65 14.67
CA LYS A 440 -12.64 -9.92 14.24
C LYS A 440 -12.65 -11.09 13.25
N THR A 441 -12.37 -12.28 13.73
CA THR A 441 -12.40 -13.52 12.94
C THR A 441 -13.10 -14.59 13.74
N SER A 442 -13.78 -15.49 13.03
CA SER A 442 -14.63 -16.51 13.64
C SER A 442 -13.89 -17.80 14.02
N GLY A 443 -12.61 -17.96 13.66
CA GLY A 443 -11.92 -19.24 13.77
C GLY A 443 -10.48 -19.16 14.27
N GLY A 444 -10.00 -20.27 14.85
CA GLY A 444 -8.62 -20.48 15.28
C GLY A 444 -7.76 -21.00 14.13
N PHE A 445 -7.66 -20.22 13.05
CA PHE A 445 -7.02 -20.65 11.79
C PHE A 445 -5.52 -20.92 11.95
N HIS A 446 -4.96 -21.78 11.10
CA HIS A 446 -3.55 -22.16 11.11
C HIS A 446 -3.12 -22.85 12.41
N THR A 447 -4.04 -23.64 12.98
CA THR A 447 -3.83 -24.46 14.18
C THR A 447 -4.42 -25.86 14.02
N PRO A 448 -4.09 -26.82 14.89
CA PRO A 448 -4.71 -28.15 14.89
C PRO A 448 -6.24 -28.16 14.95
N LEU A 449 -6.88 -27.06 15.40
CA LEU A 449 -8.34 -26.91 15.40
C LEU A 449 -8.94 -26.98 13.99
N MET A 450 -8.15 -26.68 12.95
CA MET A 450 -8.56 -26.76 11.54
C MET A 450 -8.39 -28.15 10.92
N LYS A 451 -8.04 -29.18 11.70
CA LYS A 451 -7.85 -30.55 11.18
C LYS A 451 -9.07 -31.07 10.38
N PRO A 452 -10.34 -30.86 10.81
CA PRO A 452 -11.48 -31.27 10.01
C PRO A 452 -11.55 -30.59 8.63
N ALA A 453 -11.14 -29.32 8.55
CA ALA A 453 -11.09 -28.57 7.29
C ALA A 453 -9.96 -29.08 6.39
N GLN A 454 -8.78 -29.33 6.98
CA GLN A 454 -7.64 -29.95 6.29
C GLN A 454 -8.03 -31.30 5.66
N ASP A 455 -8.74 -32.16 6.39
CA ASP A 455 -9.08 -33.50 5.89
C ASP A 455 -10.05 -33.44 4.70
N LYS A 456 -11.00 -32.49 4.71
CA LYS A 456 -11.91 -32.25 3.57
C LYS A 456 -11.16 -31.69 2.37
N LEU A 457 -10.37 -30.64 2.59
CA LEU A 457 -9.60 -29.98 1.53
C LEU A 457 -8.54 -30.92 0.94
N GLY A 458 -7.89 -31.74 1.76
CA GLY A 458 -6.85 -32.67 1.31
C GLY A 458 -7.36 -33.68 0.28
N LYS A 459 -8.57 -34.21 0.49
CA LYS A 459 -9.23 -35.09 -0.50
C LYS A 459 -9.50 -34.37 -1.83
N ALA A 460 -9.90 -33.10 -1.79
CA ALA A 460 -10.13 -32.32 -3.00
C ALA A 460 -8.82 -31.96 -3.71
N LEU A 461 -7.75 -31.66 -2.96
CA LEU A 461 -6.41 -31.46 -3.52
C LEU A 461 -5.91 -32.74 -4.21
N ASP A 462 -6.07 -33.92 -3.58
CA ASP A 462 -5.70 -35.19 -4.18
C ASP A 462 -6.46 -35.46 -5.48
N ALA A 463 -7.77 -35.17 -5.52
CA ALA A 463 -8.58 -35.27 -6.71
C ALA A 463 -8.19 -34.25 -7.80
N MET A 464 -7.63 -33.10 -7.42
CA MET A 464 -7.19 -32.04 -8.34
C MET A 464 -5.84 -32.34 -8.99
N LEU A 465 -5.02 -33.24 -8.41
CA LEU A 465 -3.67 -33.53 -8.88
C LEU A 465 -3.54 -33.74 -10.40
N PRO A 466 -4.43 -34.49 -11.09
CA PRO A 466 -4.32 -34.68 -12.55
C PRO A 466 -4.47 -33.39 -13.37
N ASN A 467 -5.15 -32.38 -12.82
CA ASN A 467 -5.39 -31.10 -13.49
C ASN A 467 -4.30 -30.05 -13.16
N MET A 468 -3.44 -30.35 -12.19
CA MET A 468 -2.38 -29.44 -11.79
C MET A 468 -1.15 -29.52 -12.70
N LYS A 469 -0.51 -28.39 -12.91
CA LYS A 469 0.75 -28.25 -13.66
C LYS A 469 1.86 -27.78 -12.74
N PRO A 470 3.13 -28.09 -13.06
CA PRO A 470 4.25 -27.43 -12.39
C PRO A 470 4.15 -25.91 -12.50
N PRO A 471 4.56 -25.15 -11.48
CA PRO A 471 4.53 -23.70 -11.50
C PRO A 471 5.49 -23.16 -12.56
N ARG A 472 5.11 -22.06 -13.22
CA ARG A 472 5.95 -21.36 -14.22
C ARG A 472 6.94 -20.38 -13.60
N THR A 473 6.71 -19.95 -12.37
CA THR A 473 7.50 -18.95 -11.64
C THR A 473 7.75 -19.43 -10.22
N THR A 474 8.70 -18.83 -9.51
CA THR A 474 9.02 -19.19 -8.13
C THR A 474 7.83 -18.89 -7.23
N VAL A 475 7.44 -19.82 -6.36
CA VAL A 475 6.35 -19.62 -5.39
C VAL A 475 6.88 -19.77 -3.97
N TYR A 476 6.65 -18.80 -3.10
CA TYR A 476 6.95 -18.97 -1.67
C TYR A 476 5.78 -19.61 -0.95
N MET A 477 6.06 -20.73 -0.28
CA MET A 477 5.05 -21.56 0.37
C MET A 477 4.93 -21.18 1.84
N ASN A 478 3.71 -20.95 2.33
CA ASN A 478 3.46 -20.48 3.70
C ASN A 478 3.94 -21.45 4.77
N THR A 479 3.89 -22.76 4.51
CA THR A 479 4.25 -23.79 5.49
C THR A 479 5.75 -23.91 5.72
N THR A 480 6.56 -23.59 4.70
CA THR A 480 8.03 -23.67 4.77
C THR A 480 8.68 -22.30 4.90
N GLY A 481 7.98 -21.24 4.52
CA GLY A 481 8.54 -19.89 4.43
C GLY A 481 9.57 -19.74 3.33
N GLY A 482 9.70 -20.73 2.44
CA GLY A 482 10.75 -20.82 1.44
C GLY A 482 10.21 -21.07 0.03
N PRO A 483 11.07 -20.88 -0.99
CA PRO A 483 10.67 -20.98 -2.38
C PRO A 483 10.56 -22.43 -2.86
N ILE A 484 9.55 -22.68 -3.69
CA ILE A 484 9.55 -23.78 -4.66
C ILE A 484 9.85 -23.21 -6.05
N LYS A 485 10.65 -23.95 -6.83
CA LYS A 485 11.15 -23.49 -8.12
C LYS A 485 10.14 -23.76 -9.24
N PRO A 486 10.25 -23.05 -10.38
CA PRO A 486 9.57 -23.46 -11.60
C PRO A 486 9.85 -24.93 -11.92
N GLY A 487 8.84 -25.67 -12.36
CA GLY A 487 8.97 -27.09 -12.66
C GLY A 487 8.84 -28.04 -11.46
N THR A 488 8.69 -27.54 -10.23
CA THR A 488 8.38 -28.38 -9.06
C THR A 488 7.12 -29.22 -9.28
N SER A 489 7.17 -30.50 -8.87
CA SER A 489 6.07 -31.45 -9.07
C SER A 489 4.80 -31.01 -8.32
N PRO A 490 3.62 -31.04 -8.95
CA PRO A 490 2.35 -30.77 -8.27
C PRO A 490 2.09 -31.62 -7.03
N LYS A 491 2.64 -32.85 -6.97
CA LYS A 491 2.53 -33.73 -5.79
C LYS A 491 3.18 -33.10 -4.55
N GLU A 492 4.33 -32.46 -4.72
CA GLU A 492 5.03 -31.78 -3.63
C GLU A 492 4.22 -30.57 -3.12
N ILE A 493 3.65 -29.81 -4.07
CA ILE A 493 2.82 -28.64 -3.77
C ILE A 493 1.58 -29.02 -2.96
N ILE A 494 0.89 -30.10 -3.35
CA ILE A 494 -0.29 -30.61 -2.63
C ILE A 494 0.05 -30.93 -1.17
N GLU A 495 1.19 -31.57 -0.90
CA GLU A 495 1.57 -31.94 0.46
C GLU A 495 1.81 -30.71 1.36
N LEU A 496 2.30 -29.61 0.78
CA LEU A 496 2.42 -28.33 1.48
C LEU A 496 1.04 -27.67 1.67
N MET A 497 0.22 -27.60 0.62
CA MET A 497 -1.13 -27.02 0.68
C MET A 497 -2.03 -27.72 1.70
N LYS A 498 -1.95 -29.06 1.80
CA LYS A 498 -2.66 -29.85 2.81
C LYS A 498 -2.29 -29.43 4.22
N LYS A 499 -1.02 -29.12 4.50
CA LYS A 499 -0.55 -28.76 5.84
C LYS A 499 -0.90 -27.31 6.21
N GLN A 500 -1.09 -26.45 5.21
CA GLN A 500 -1.28 -25.00 5.39
C GLN A 500 -2.37 -24.61 6.42
N LEU A 501 -3.50 -25.33 6.47
CA LEU A 501 -4.59 -24.99 7.38
C LEU A 501 -4.28 -25.26 8.86
N THR A 502 -3.31 -26.14 9.12
CA THR A 502 -2.95 -26.61 10.48
C THR A 502 -1.54 -26.24 10.90
N SER A 503 -0.79 -25.57 10.03
CA SER A 503 0.57 -25.11 10.27
C SER A 503 0.62 -23.59 10.28
N PRO A 504 1.55 -22.97 11.04
CA PRO A 504 1.75 -21.54 10.99
C PRO A 504 2.08 -21.06 9.58
N VAL A 505 1.57 -19.87 9.22
CA VAL A 505 1.94 -19.17 7.98
C VAL A 505 3.20 -18.36 8.22
N LEU A 506 4.28 -18.76 7.56
CA LEU A 506 5.60 -18.16 7.65
C LEU A 506 5.75 -17.01 6.63
N TRP A 507 4.99 -15.94 6.83
CA TRP A 507 4.98 -14.79 5.91
C TRP A 507 6.25 -13.94 5.99
N GLU A 508 6.73 -13.63 7.19
CA GLU A 508 7.98 -12.88 7.37
C GLU A 508 9.17 -13.59 6.70
N PRO A 509 9.37 -14.91 6.88
CA PRO A 509 10.40 -15.63 6.14
C PRO A 509 10.18 -15.60 4.62
N SER A 510 8.93 -15.68 4.17
CA SER A 510 8.59 -15.64 2.73
C SER A 510 8.90 -14.30 2.07
N VAL A 511 8.76 -13.19 2.81
CA VAL A 511 9.06 -11.84 2.31
C VAL A 511 10.55 -11.51 2.42
N ARG A 512 11.25 -12.08 3.41
CA ARG A 512 12.68 -11.86 3.63
C ARG A 512 13.55 -12.62 2.62
N GLY A 513 13.19 -13.87 2.36
CA GLY A 513 13.90 -14.73 1.40
C GLY A 513 13.60 -14.32 -0.02
#